data_AF-A0A6A4NPJ6-F1
#
_entry.id   AF-A0A6A4NPJ6-F1
#
_cell.length_a   1.000
_cell.length_b   1.000
_cell.length_c   1.000
_cell.angle_alpha   90.00
_cell.angle_beta   90.00
_cell.angle_gamma   90.00
#
_symmetry.space_group_name_H-M   'P 1'
#
loop_
_entity.id
_entity.type
_entity.pdbx_description
1 polymer ?
#
loop_
_entity_poly.entity_id
_entity_poly.type
_entity_poly.pdbx_seq_one_letter_code
_entity_poly.pdbx_strand_id
1 'polypeptide(L)'
;MFLLPGDLAYAYKVQHLWDSFGGFVAPLSSQRPWMVTHGNHEVEKIAKVHTTPFTTFNARWKMPHEESGSDSNLYYSFDVAGVHVIMLGSYTDFDRKSKQYKWLEGDLKKVNRKNTPWLVMLVHAPWYNSNTAH
;
A
#
# COMPACT_ATOMS: atom_id res chain seq x y z
N MET A 1 4.21 -12.84 8.32
CA MET A 1 3.81 -11.59 7.64
C MET A 1 3.04 -11.94 6.39
N PHE A 2 2.01 -11.16 6.06
CA PHE A 2 1.27 -11.26 4.81
C PHE A 2 1.44 -9.95 4.03
N LEU A 3 1.75 -10.03 2.73
CA LEU A 3 1.91 -8.88 1.85
C LEU A 3 0.71 -8.86 0.88
N LEU A 4 -0.05 -7.78 0.85
CA LEU A 4 -1.25 -7.66 0.02
C LEU A 4 -1.21 -6.35 -0.79
N PRO A 5 -1.01 -6.42 -2.13
CA PRO A 5 -0.83 -5.23 -2.96
C PRO A 5 -2.16 -4.57 -3.36
N GLY A 6 -3.03 -4.25 -2.40
CA GLY A 6 -4.26 -3.48 -2.64
C GLY A 6 -5.53 -4.30 -2.85
N ASP A 7 -6.62 -3.57 -3.09
CA ASP A 7 -7.98 -4.06 -3.28
C ASP A 7 -8.44 -4.97 -2.13
N LEU A 8 -8.74 -4.33 -1.01
CA LEU A 8 -8.98 -5.02 0.26
C LEU A 8 -10.43 -5.50 0.38
N ALA A 9 -11.35 -4.58 0.64
CA ALA A 9 -12.71 -4.92 1.00
C ALA A 9 -13.66 -5.00 -0.20
N TYR A 10 -13.25 -4.46 -1.36
CA TYR A 10 -14.16 -4.25 -2.50
C TYR A 10 -15.49 -3.62 -2.05
N ALA A 11 -15.42 -2.64 -1.13
CA ALA A 11 -16.61 -2.06 -0.52
C ALA A 11 -17.39 -1.15 -1.49
N TYR A 12 -16.74 -0.68 -2.56
CA TYR A 12 -17.34 0.19 -3.59
C TYR A 12 -18.19 1.32 -3.02
N LYS A 13 -17.67 2.03 -1.99
CA LYS A 13 -18.34 3.14 -1.29
C LYS A 13 -19.46 2.71 -0.32
N VAL A 14 -19.80 1.43 -0.23
CA VAL A 14 -20.74 0.88 0.76
C VAL A 14 -19.97 0.57 2.05
N GLN A 15 -19.86 1.58 2.93
CA GLN A 15 -18.87 1.58 4.01
C GLN A 15 -18.98 0.45 5.04
N HIS A 16 -20.17 -0.11 5.30
CA HIS A 16 -20.32 -1.23 6.24
C HIS A 16 -19.66 -2.53 5.75
N LEU A 17 -19.34 -2.64 4.45
CA LEU A 17 -18.59 -3.76 3.91
C LEU A 17 -17.12 -3.74 4.38
N TRP A 18 -16.55 -2.57 4.70
CA TRP A 18 -15.23 -2.50 5.34
C TRP A 18 -15.23 -3.11 6.74
N ASP A 19 -16.31 -2.91 7.50
CA ASP A 19 -16.45 -3.52 8.83
C ASP A 19 -16.64 -5.03 8.73
N SER A 20 -17.42 -5.48 7.74
CA SER A 20 -17.61 -6.90 7.45
C SER A 20 -16.29 -7.56 7.03
N PHE A 21 -15.52 -6.92 6.14
CA PHE A 21 -14.20 -7.38 5.74
C PHE A 21 -13.22 -7.44 6.93
N GLY A 22 -13.20 -6.40 7.76
CA GLY A 22 -12.38 -6.36 8.97
C GLY A 22 -12.70 -7.51 9.92
N GLY A 23 -13.98 -7.78 10.17
CA GLY A 23 -14.42 -8.93 10.98
C GLY A 23 -14.04 -10.27 10.35
N PHE A 24 -14.16 -10.40 9.03
CA PHE A 24 -13.78 -11.60 8.29
C PHE A 24 -12.28 -11.91 8.39
N VAL A 25 -11.41 -10.90 8.24
CA VAL A 25 -9.95 -11.12 8.26
C VAL A 25 -9.36 -11.10 9.67
N ALA A 26 -10.08 -10.61 10.68
CA ALA A 26 -9.58 -10.43 12.05
C ALA A 26 -8.89 -11.67 12.66
N PRO A 27 -9.41 -12.91 12.51
CA PRO A 27 -8.71 -14.08 13.05
C PRO A 27 -7.32 -14.31 12.45
N LEU A 28 -7.07 -13.82 11.22
CA LEU A 28 -5.79 -13.96 10.52
C LEU A 28 -4.89 -12.74 10.74
N SER A 29 -5.44 -11.53 10.62
CA SER A 29 -4.68 -10.28 10.73
C SER A 29 -4.26 -9.96 12.17
N SER A 30 -4.97 -10.48 13.18
CA SER A 30 -4.58 -10.34 14.59
C SER A 30 -3.37 -11.19 14.99
N GLN A 31 -3.09 -12.27 14.24
CA GLN A 31 -2.01 -13.20 14.58
C GLN A 31 -0.70 -12.90 13.84
N ARG A 32 -0.77 -12.21 12.70
CA ARG A 32 0.39 -11.92 11.85
C ARG A 32 0.20 -10.54 11.20
N PRO A 33 1.25 -9.71 11.12
CA PRO A 33 1.17 -8.42 10.43
C PRO A 33 0.76 -8.60 8.96
N TRP A 34 -0.22 -7.80 8.55
CA TRP A 34 -0.62 -7.62 7.15
C TRP A 34 -0.05 -6.28 6.70
N MET A 35 0.87 -6.33 5.74
CA MET A 35 1.46 -5.15 5.11
C MET A 35 0.73 -4.93 3.80
N VAL A 36 -0.01 -3.84 3.71
CA VAL A 36 -0.94 -3.58 2.61
C VAL A 36 -0.61 -2.27 1.90
N THR A 37 -0.78 -2.22 0.59
CA THR A 37 -0.88 -0.94 -0.15
C THR A 37 -2.32 -0.75 -0.62
N HIS A 38 -2.61 0.35 -1.30
CA HIS A 38 -3.92 0.62 -1.89
C HIS A 38 -4.00 0.12 -3.34
N GLY A 39 -5.18 -0.33 -3.74
CA GLY A 39 -5.56 -0.52 -5.14
C GLY A 39 -6.52 0.56 -5.62
N ASN A 40 -7.13 0.38 -6.79
CA ASN A 40 -8.12 1.34 -7.27
C ASN A 40 -9.43 1.27 -6.48
N HIS A 41 -9.72 0.13 -5.83
CA HIS A 41 -10.95 0.00 -5.06
C HIS A 41 -10.92 0.79 -3.75
N GLU A 42 -9.74 1.19 -3.26
CA GLU A 42 -9.60 2.07 -2.09
C GLU A 42 -9.75 3.57 -2.41
N VAL A 43 -9.81 3.96 -3.69
CA VAL A 43 -9.94 5.39 -4.06
C VAL A 43 -11.23 5.99 -3.49
N GLU A 44 -12.34 5.24 -3.56
CA GLU A 44 -13.66 5.54 -2.97
C GLU A 44 -14.18 6.99 -3.05
N LYS A 45 -13.84 7.72 -4.12
CA LYS A 45 -14.37 9.07 -4.35
C LYS A 45 -15.86 9.05 -4.72
N ILE A 46 -16.62 9.97 -4.14
CA ILE A 46 -18.03 10.24 -4.45
C ILE A 46 -18.13 11.67 -4.96
N ALA A 47 -18.48 11.84 -6.23
CA ALA A 47 -18.56 13.16 -6.87
C ALA A 47 -19.44 14.10 -6.03
N LYS A 48 -18.91 15.29 -5.72
CA LYS A 48 -19.56 16.35 -4.92
C LYS A 48 -19.91 16.02 -3.47
N VAL A 49 -19.78 14.78 -3.01
CA VAL A 49 -20.07 14.35 -1.63
C VAL A 49 -18.79 14.06 -0.84
N HIS A 50 -17.84 13.35 -1.45
CA HIS A 50 -16.57 12.98 -0.83
C HIS A 50 -15.47 12.91 -1.90
N THR A 51 -14.64 13.95 -1.97
CA THR A 51 -13.63 14.11 -3.05
C THR A 51 -12.23 13.67 -2.66
N THR A 52 -11.98 13.43 -1.36
CA THR A 52 -10.69 12.99 -0.83
C THR A 52 -10.51 11.49 -1.08
N PRO A 53 -9.52 11.05 -1.87
CA PRO A 53 -9.31 9.63 -2.13
C PRO A 53 -8.70 8.92 -0.91
N PHE A 54 -8.86 7.59 -0.84
CA PHE A 54 -8.19 6.72 0.15
C PHE A 54 -8.56 7.02 1.62
N THR A 55 -9.62 7.78 1.89
CA THR A 55 -10.00 8.18 3.24
C THR A 55 -10.21 6.97 4.15
N THR A 56 -10.97 5.97 3.68
CA THR A 56 -11.26 4.76 4.46
C THR A 56 -10.03 3.88 4.65
N PHE A 57 -9.22 3.71 3.60
CA PHE A 57 -7.95 2.99 3.69
C PHE A 57 -7.03 3.61 4.75
N ASN A 58 -6.78 4.92 4.66
CA ASN A 58 -5.92 5.63 5.59
C ASN A 58 -6.47 5.67 7.02
N ALA A 59 -7.78 5.58 7.22
CA ALA A 59 -8.38 5.51 8.54
C ALA A 59 -8.22 4.12 9.20
N ARG A 60 -8.35 3.05 8.42
CA ARG A 60 -8.45 1.67 8.92
C ARG A 60 -7.13 0.88 8.89
N TRP A 61 -6.23 1.19 7.95
CA TRP A 61 -4.99 0.46 7.73
C TRP A 61 -3.79 1.39 7.89
N LYS A 62 -3.12 1.31 9.04
CA LYS A 62 -1.97 2.16 9.38
C LYS A 62 -0.68 1.41 9.10
N MET A 63 0.05 1.88 8.10
CA MET A 63 1.32 1.33 7.65
C MET A 63 2.50 2.18 8.17
N PRO A 64 3.71 1.60 8.31
CA PRO A 64 4.87 2.24 8.92
C PRO A 64 5.57 3.23 7.96
N HIS A 65 4.78 4.16 7.42
CA HIS A 65 5.27 5.13 6.44
C HIS A 65 6.21 6.16 7.05
N GLU A 66 5.92 6.62 8.27
CA GLU A 66 6.77 7.59 8.98
C GLU A 66 8.16 6.99 9.28
N GLU A 67 8.21 5.73 9.71
CA GLU A 67 9.44 4.98 9.99
C GLU A 67 10.29 4.79 8.74
N SER A 68 9.64 4.66 7.58
CA SER A 68 10.31 4.62 6.26
C SER A 68 10.71 6.00 5.73
N GLY A 69 10.34 7.08 6.44
CA GLY A 69 10.56 8.47 6.01
C GLY A 69 9.65 8.91 4.85
N SER A 70 8.55 8.21 4.62
CA SER A 70 7.48 8.61 3.72
C SER A 70 6.51 9.54 4.44
N ASP A 71 5.97 10.52 3.72
CA ASP A 71 4.91 11.42 4.21
C ASP A 71 3.50 10.91 3.86
N SER A 72 3.38 9.67 3.38
CA SER A 72 2.12 9.09 2.97
C SER A 72 2.01 7.62 3.32
N ASN A 73 0.89 7.24 3.93
CA ASN A 73 0.52 5.85 4.18
C ASN A 73 0.33 5.00 2.90
N LEU A 74 0.37 5.64 1.72
CA LEU A 74 0.15 5.03 0.40
C LEU A 74 1.42 4.47 -0.24
N TYR A 75 2.60 4.79 0.29
CA TYR A 75 3.88 4.23 -0.14
C TYR A 75 4.87 4.26 1.02
N TYR A 76 5.54 3.14 1.26
CA TYR A 76 6.43 2.98 2.41
C TYR A 76 7.33 1.76 2.23
N SER A 77 8.34 1.63 3.09
CA SER A 77 9.24 0.48 3.10
C SER A 77 9.44 -0.05 4.52
N PHE A 78 9.96 -1.27 4.64
CA PHE A 78 10.37 -1.85 5.92
C PHE A 78 11.35 -3.00 5.70
N ASP A 79 12.19 -3.24 6.72
CA ASP A 79 13.12 -4.37 6.74
C ASP A 79 12.56 -5.50 7.59
N VAL A 80 12.61 -6.74 7.07
CA VAL A 80 12.22 -7.92 7.83
C VAL A 80 13.00 -9.14 7.35
N ALA A 81 13.61 -9.87 8.29
CA ALA A 81 14.30 -11.15 8.04
C ALA A 81 15.27 -11.13 6.82
N GLY A 82 16.04 -10.05 6.64
CA GLY A 82 17.00 -9.91 5.53
C GLY A 82 16.37 -9.48 4.19
N VAL A 83 15.12 -9.02 4.20
CA VAL A 83 14.41 -8.47 3.05
C VAL A 83 14.10 -7.00 3.30
N HIS A 84 14.48 -6.13 2.38
CA HIS A 84 13.95 -4.77 2.28
C HIS A 84 12.73 -4.81 1.36
N VAL A 85 11.56 -4.53 1.92
CA VAL A 85 10.27 -4.56 1.19
C VAL A 85 9.83 -3.13 0.94
N ILE A 86 9.47 -2.83 -0.30
CA ILE A 86 8.96 -1.53 -0.74
C ILE A 86 7.53 -1.72 -1.23
N MET A 87 6.60 -0.97 -0.65
CA MET A 87 5.20 -0.91 -1.05
C MET A 87 4.99 0.40 -1.80
N LEU A 88 4.69 0.32 -3.10
CA LEU A 88 4.46 1.48 -3.96
C LEU A 88 2.97 1.71 -4.19
N GLY A 89 2.63 2.98 -4.36
CA GLY A 89 1.29 3.44 -4.65
C GLY A 89 1.03 3.62 -6.14
N SER A 90 0.23 2.73 -6.74
CA SER A 90 -0.12 2.79 -8.16
C SER A 90 -1.12 3.90 -8.53
N TYR A 91 -1.87 4.42 -7.56
CA TYR A 91 -2.93 5.44 -7.77
C TYR A 91 -2.66 6.75 -7.03
N THR A 92 -1.39 7.03 -6.75
CA THR A 92 -0.91 8.35 -6.30
C THR A 92 0.09 8.88 -7.32
N ASP A 93 0.45 10.15 -7.24
CA ASP A 93 1.46 10.72 -8.15
C ASP A 93 2.80 9.98 -7.99
N PHE A 94 3.32 9.46 -9.10
CA PHE A 94 4.59 8.73 -9.19
C PHE A 94 5.53 9.30 -10.27
N ASP A 95 5.20 10.45 -10.86
CA ASP A 95 6.08 11.08 -11.84
C ASP A 95 7.42 11.48 -11.19
N ARG A 96 8.44 11.76 -12.02
CA ARG A 96 9.80 12.11 -11.54
C ARG A 96 9.86 13.27 -10.55
N LYS A 97 8.86 14.14 -10.53
CA LYS A 97 8.78 15.29 -9.61
C LYS A 97 7.96 15.01 -8.35
N SER A 98 7.23 13.90 -8.33
CA SER A 98 6.32 13.49 -7.27
C SER A 98 7.06 13.26 -5.95
N LYS A 99 6.30 13.28 -4.86
CA LYS A 99 6.81 12.97 -3.53
C LYS A 99 7.22 11.50 -3.42
N GLN A 100 6.40 10.59 -3.96
CA GLN A 100 6.69 9.16 -3.97
C GLN A 100 8.00 8.85 -4.70
N TYR A 101 8.23 9.43 -5.88
CA TYR A 101 9.46 9.18 -6.63
C TYR A 101 10.70 9.63 -5.86
N LYS A 102 10.67 10.85 -5.30
CA LYS A 102 11.79 11.38 -4.48
C LYS A 102 12.03 10.57 -3.22
N TRP A 103 10.95 10.13 -2.56
CA TRP A 103 11.05 9.23 -1.41
C TRP A 103 11.71 7.90 -1.81
N LEU A 104 11.27 7.28 -2.90
CA LEU A 104 11.82 6.00 -3.39
C LEU A 104 13.31 6.11 -3.73
N GLU A 105 13.74 7.20 -4.39
CA GLU A 105 15.16 7.46 -4.63
C GLU A 105 15.97 7.57 -3.32
N GLY A 106 15.38 8.17 -2.29
CA GLY A 106 16.00 8.27 -0.97
C GLY A 106 16.03 6.94 -0.22
N ASP A 107 14.97 6.16 -0.32
CA ASP A 107 14.82 4.84 0.30
C ASP A 107 15.82 3.83 -0.29
N LEU A 108 15.89 3.73 -1.63
CA LEU A 108 16.82 2.84 -2.33
C LEU A 108 18.30 3.14 -2.02
N LYS A 109 18.64 4.41 -1.76
CA LYS A 109 20.01 4.80 -1.36
C LYS A 109 20.40 4.31 0.04
N LYS A 110 19.43 4.03 0.92
CA LYS A 110 19.66 3.53 2.28
C LYS A 110 19.82 2.02 2.33
N VAL A 111 19.42 1.29 1.28
CA VAL A 111 19.45 -0.18 1.25
C VAL A 111 20.89 -0.70 1.34
N ASN A 112 21.18 -1.45 2.40
CA ASN A 112 22.44 -2.17 2.56
C ASN A 112 22.24 -3.66 2.28
N ARG A 113 22.70 -4.11 1.10
CA ARG A 113 22.54 -5.51 0.64
C ARG A 113 23.33 -6.55 1.45
N LYS A 114 24.22 -6.14 2.35
CA LYS A 114 24.81 -7.07 3.35
C LYS A 114 23.84 -7.39 4.48
N ASN A 115 22.97 -6.45 4.85
CA ASN A 115 21.97 -6.60 5.90
C ASN A 115 20.65 -7.14 5.33
N THR A 116 20.20 -6.57 4.20
CA THR A 116 19.01 -6.96 3.47
C THR A 116 19.38 -7.40 2.04
N PRO A 117 19.90 -8.64 1.87
CA PRO A 117 20.31 -9.15 0.56
C PRO A 117 19.15 -9.19 -0.45
N TRP A 118 17.92 -9.33 0.04
CA TRP A 118 16.72 -9.33 -0.80
C TRP A 118 16.07 -7.96 -0.84
N LEU A 119 15.69 -7.52 -2.04
CA LEU A 119 14.94 -6.31 -2.30
C LEU A 119 13.66 -6.71 -3.04
N VAL A 120 12.50 -6.43 -2.46
CA VAL A 120 11.20 -6.82 -3.01
C VAL A 120 10.33 -5.58 -3.14
N MET A 121 9.73 -5.38 -4.31
CA MET A 121 8.79 -4.29 -4.57
C MET A 121 7.40 -4.84 -4.84
N LEU A 122 6.40 -4.18 -4.28
CA LEU A 122 4.99 -4.48 -4.50
C LEU A 122 4.29 -3.25 -5.10
N VAL A 123 3.51 -3.50 -6.15
CA VAL A 123 2.63 -2.54 -6.81
C VAL A 123 1.28 -3.20 -7.01
N HIS A 124 0.22 -2.41 -6.99
CA HIS A 124 -1.11 -2.90 -7.31
C HIS A 124 -1.28 -3.13 -8.81
N ALA A 125 -1.01 -2.10 -9.62
CA ALA A 125 -1.11 -2.18 -11.07
C ALA A 125 0.15 -2.84 -11.66
N PRO A 126 0.04 -4.04 -12.29
CA PRO A 126 1.19 -4.76 -12.80
C PRO A 126 1.81 -4.07 -14.02
N TRP A 127 3.14 -4.00 -14.06
CA TRP A 127 3.86 -3.44 -15.21
C TRP A 127 3.89 -4.37 -16.42
N TYR A 128 3.82 -5.69 -16.17
CA TYR A 128 3.80 -6.72 -17.19
C TYR A 128 2.57 -7.60 -16.97
N ASN A 129 1.57 -7.43 -17.83
CA ASN A 129 0.32 -8.18 -17.84
C ASN A 129 -0.13 -8.39 -19.30
N SER A 130 -0.52 -9.62 -19.66
CA SER A 130 -1.01 -9.99 -21.00
C SER A 130 -2.53 -10.21 -21.06
N ASN A 131 -3.24 -9.99 -19.95
CA ASN A 131 -4.69 -9.98 -19.90
C ASN A 131 -5.24 -8.63 -20.39
N THR A 132 -6.54 -8.60 -20.68
CA THR A 132 -7.23 -7.39 -21.16
C THR A 132 -7.51 -6.37 -20.05
N ALA A 133 -7.42 -6.79 -18.78
CA ALA A 133 -7.61 -5.96 -17.60
C ALA A 133 -6.65 -6.43 -16.51
N HIS A 134 -6.39 -5.54 -15.55
CA HIS A 134 -5.76 -5.86 -14.28
C HIS A 134 -6.82 -5.79 -13.17
#